data_AF-A0A0R1QE78-F1
#
_entry.id   AF-A0A0R1QE78-F1
#
_cell.length_a   1.000
_cell.length_b   1.000
_cell.length_c   1.000
_cell.angle_alpha   90.00
_cell.angle_beta   90.00
_cell.angle_gamma   90.00
#
_symmetry.space_group_name_H-M   'P 1'
#
loop_
_entity.id
_entity.type
_entity.pdbx_description
1 polymer ?
#
loop_
_entity_poly.entity_id
_entity_poly.type
_entity_poly.pdbx_seq_one_letter_code
_entity_poly.pdbx_strand_id
1 'polypeptide(L)'
;MDDSDYIMRQIKSFAEGFGMMVGKKGASKTEIVYQQQQNQNGKLYTALDDLLLHEKYEAAIQAVYAQKFNLDQEHYYALGQWLIQKLTKIPEVDSNLLGEFVHNINKSK
;
A
#
# COMPACT_ATOMS: atom_id res chain seq x y z
N MET A 1 12.63 -14.61 -16.40
CA MET A 1 11.19 -14.39 -16.10
C MET A 1 10.89 -15.22 -14.84
N ASP A 2 11.31 -14.75 -13.67
CA ASP A 2 11.17 -15.55 -12.42
C ASP A 2 10.99 -14.65 -11.18
N ASP A 3 11.60 -13.45 -11.16
CA ASP A 3 11.46 -12.50 -10.06
C ASP A 3 10.03 -11.98 -9.83
N SER A 4 9.25 -11.81 -10.90
CA SER A 4 7.88 -11.29 -10.77
C SER A 4 6.95 -12.26 -10.05
N ASP A 5 7.15 -13.59 -10.13
CA ASP A 5 6.28 -14.57 -9.47
C ASP A 5 6.58 -14.68 -7.96
N TYR A 6 7.86 -14.55 -7.59
CA TYR A 6 8.28 -14.54 -6.18
C TYR A 6 7.79 -13.29 -5.44
N ILE A 7 7.93 -12.12 -6.06
CA ILE A 7 7.39 -10.86 -5.54
C ILE A 7 5.86 -10.94 -5.42
N MET A 8 5.17 -11.48 -6.43
CA MET A 8 3.72 -11.66 -6.41
C MET A 8 3.23 -12.59 -5.28
N ARG A 9 3.98 -13.65 -4.96
CA ARG A 9 3.66 -14.58 -3.84
C ARG A 9 3.87 -13.95 -2.47
N GLN A 10 4.93 -13.17 -2.30
CA GLN A 10 5.17 -12.41 -1.07
C GLN A 10 4.08 -11.35 -0.88
N ILE A 11 3.72 -10.62 -1.94
CA ILE A 11 2.64 -9.62 -1.90
C ILE A 11 1.28 -10.26 -1.60
N LYS A 12 0.97 -11.42 -2.19
CA LYS A 12 -0.24 -12.19 -1.84
C LYS A 12 -0.26 -12.57 -0.37
N SER A 13 0.85 -13.05 0.18
CA SER A 13 0.95 -13.40 1.61
C SER A 13 0.73 -12.18 2.52
N PHE A 14 1.20 -11.00 2.11
CA PHE A 14 0.90 -9.74 2.80
C PHE A 14 -0.59 -9.36 2.67
N ALA A 15 -1.16 -9.40 1.47
CA ALA A 15 -2.57 -9.06 1.22
C ALA A 15 -3.55 -10.01 1.93
N GLU A 16 -3.22 -11.31 2.00
CA GLU A 16 -3.99 -12.32 2.72
C GLU A 16 -3.90 -12.12 4.24
N GLY A 17 -2.79 -11.59 4.76
CA GLY A 17 -2.63 -11.19 6.17
C GLY A 17 -3.51 -10.02 6.60
N PHE A 18 -3.97 -9.17 5.67
CA PHE A 18 -4.93 -8.09 5.95
C PHE A 18 -6.41 -8.52 5.84
N GLY A 19 -6.69 -9.72 5.30
CA GLY A 19 -8.02 -10.15 4.90
C GLY A 19 -8.89 -10.80 6.00
N MET A 20 -8.36 -11.10 7.19
CA MET A 20 -9.11 -11.79 8.24
C MET A 20 -9.41 -10.92 9.46
N MET A 21 -10.46 -10.11 9.37
CA MET A 21 -11.30 -9.79 10.54
C MET A 21 -12.77 -9.96 10.16
N VAL A 22 -13.30 -11.14 10.50
CA VAL A 22 -14.72 -11.50 10.45
C VAL A 22 -15.49 -10.58 11.41
N GLY A 23 -16.26 -9.65 10.84
CA GLY A 23 -17.27 -8.87 11.56
C GLY A 23 -18.66 -9.43 11.27
N LYS A 24 -19.17 -10.25 12.19
CA LYS A 24 -20.52 -10.82 12.16
C LYS A 24 -21.56 -9.72 12.42
N LYS A 25 -22.69 -9.79 11.69
CA LYS A 25 -24.03 -9.29 12.04
C LYS A 25 -24.44 -7.88 11.57
N GLY A 26 -24.92 -7.86 10.31
CA GLY A 26 -26.16 -7.22 9.84
C GLY A 26 -26.54 -5.80 10.29
N ALA A 27 -26.37 -4.83 9.39
CA ALA A 27 -27.40 -3.85 8.97
C ALA A 27 -26.77 -2.80 8.03
N SER A 28 -27.45 -2.50 6.91
CA SER A 28 -27.20 -1.32 6.04
C SER A 28 -25.94 -1.38 5.14
N LYS A 29 -26.12 -1.93 3.94
CA LYS A 29 -25.10 -2.13 2.88
C LYS A 29 -24.37 -0.85 2.39
N THR A 30 -24.85 0.35 2.70
CA THR A 30 -24.29 1.58 2.13
C THR A 30 -23.39 2.34 3.11
N GLU A 31 -23.60 2.20 4.42
CA GLU A 31 -22.78 2.88 5.44
C GLU A 31 -21.59 2.03 5.91
N ILE A 32 -21.72 0.70 5.88
CA ILE A 32 -20.65 -0.22 6.29
C ILE A 32 -19.42 -0.11 5.38
N VAL A 33 -19.61 0.09 4.07
CA VAL A 33 -18.50 0.12 3.10
C VAL A 33 -17.60 1.33 3.34
N TYR A 34 -18.17 2.51 3.61
CA TYR A 34 -17.41 3.73 3.89
C TYR A 34 -16.63 3.65 5.21
N GLN A 35 -17.25 3.12 6.28
CA GLN A 35 -16.57 2.93 7.57
C GLN A 35 -15.46 1.87 7.47
N GLN A 36 -15.67 0.82 6.66
CA GLN A 36 -14.68 -0.21 6.41
C GLN A 36 -13.50 0.31 5.58
N GLN A 37 -13.74 1.14 4.56
CA GLN A 37 -12.68 1.79 3.77
C GLN A 37 -11.86 2.78 4.60
N GLN A 38 -12.47 3.59 5.46
CA GLN A 38 -11.73 4.49 6.36
C GLN A 38 -10.85 3.73 7.35
N ASN A 39 -11.35 2.64 7.93
CA ASN A 39 -10.58 1.81 8.86
C ASN A 39 -9.49 1.00 8.13
N GLN A 40 -9.73 0.60 6.88
CA GLN A 40 -8.74 -0.07 6.02
C GLN A 40 -7.63 0.88 5.60
N ASN A 41 -7.92 2.15 5.31
CA ASN A 41 -6.91 3.17 5.07
C ASN A 41 -6.00 3.30 6.29
N GLY A 42 -6.56 3.45 7.49
CA GLY A 42 -5.77 3.51 8.73
C GLY A 42 -4.83 2.31 8.89
N LYS A 43 -5.34 1.09 8.66
CA LYS A 43 -4.54 -0.14 8.71
C LYS A 43 -3.43 -0.19 7.66
N LEU A 44 -3.70 0.30 6.44
CA LEU A 44 -2.71 0.37 5.37
C LEU A 44 -1.57 1.34 5.72
N TYR A 45 -1.89 2.54 6.22
CA TYR A 45 -0.86 3.49 6.64
C TYR A 45 0.00 2.93 7.79
N THR A 46 -0.62 2.26 8.78
CA THR A 46 0.11 1.59 9.86
C THR A 46 1.01 0.48 9.33
N ALA A 47 0.54 -0.32 8.37
CA ALA A 47 1.32 -1.38 7.75
C ALA A 47 2.53 -0.84 6.99
N LEU A 48 2.34 0.27 6.26
CA LEU A 48 3.42 0.92 5.55
C LEU A 48 4.46 1.50 6.52
N ASP A 49 4.02 2.13 7.62
CA ASP A 49 4.94 2.61 8.67
C ASP A 49 5.74 1.45 9.30
N ASP A 50 5.12 0.30 9.57
CA ASP A 50 5.81 -0.90 10.06
C ASP A 50 6.88 -1.39 9.08
N LEU A 51 6.56 -1.45 7.79
CA LEU A 51 7.53 -1.81 6.75
C LEU A 51 8.70 -0.83 6.69
N LEU A 52 8.45 0.47 6.86
CA LEU A 52 9.51 1.48 6.89
C LEU A 52 10.39 1.36 8.15
N LEU A 53 9.80 1.07 9.31
CA LEU A 53 10.54 0.83 10.55
C LEU A 53 11.46 -0.39 10.47
N HIS A 54 11.08 -1.38 9.67
CA HIS A 54 11.86 -2.59 9.41
C HIS A 54 12.74 -2.49 8.15
N GLU A 55 12.92 -1.30 7.60
CA GLU A 55 13.76 -1.03 6.42
C GLU A 55 13.32 -1.80 5.16
N LYS A 56 12.06 -2.27 5.14
CA LYS A 56 11.46 -3.02 4.02
C LYS A 56 10.87 -2.05 2.99
N TYR A 57 11.71 -1.17 2.44
CA TYR A 57 11.28 -0.09 1.55
C TYR A 57 10.63 -0.61 0.26
N GLU A 58 11.20 -1.65 -0.34
CA GLU A 58 10.64 -2.27 -1.54
C GLU A 58 9.26 -2.88 -1.26
N ALA A 59 9.08 -3.56 -0.13
CA ALA A 59 7.80 -4.12 0.26
C ALA A 59 6.73 -3.02 0.49
N ALA A 60 7.12 -1.88 1.06
CA ALA A 60 6.22 -0.73 1.23
C ALA A 60 5.75 -0.17 -0.14
N ILE A 61 6.67 -0.06 -1.10
CA ILE A 61 6.35 0.38 -2.47
C ILE A 61 5.41 -0.60 -3.16
N GLN A 62 5.69 -1.90 -3.07
CA GLN A 62 4.83 -2.94 -3.62
C GLN A 62 3.43 -2.94 -2.99
N ALA A 63 3.33 -2.70 -1.68
CA ALA A 63 2.04 -2.58 -0.99
C ALA A 63 1.21 -1.40 -1.51
N VAL A 64 1.85 -0.28 -1.86
CA VAL A 64 1.16 0.85 -2.53
C VAL A 64 0.71 0.43 -3.92
N TYR A 65 1.56 -0.19 -4.75
CA TYR A 65 1.17 -0.65 -6.08
C TYR A 65 -0.01 -1.62 -6.07
N ALA A 66 -0.10 -2.50 -5.06
CA ALA A 66 -1.23 -3.40 -4.87
C ALA A 66 -2.58 -2.67 -4.69
N GLN A 67 -2.56 -1.38 -4.30
CA GLN A 67 -3.78 -0.58 -4.16
C GLN A 67 -4.23 0.11 -5.46
N LYS A 68 -3.47 0.00 -6.56
CA LYS A 68 -3.77 0.71 -7.82
C LYS A 68 -5.18 0.45 -8.37
N PHE A 69 -5.70 -0.76 -8.15
CA PHE A 69 -7.04 -1.14 -8.60
C PHE A 69 -8.08 -1.16 -7.46
N ASN A 70 -7.66 -0.86 -6.24
CA ASN A 70 -8.51 -0.87 -5.05
C ASN A 70 -8.92 0.55 -4.61
N LEU A 71 -8.10 1.54 -4.95
CA LEU A 71 -8.32 2.95 -4.66
C LEU A 71 -8.62 3.71 -5.95
N ASP A 72 -9.49 4.71 -5.87
CA ASP A 72 -9.63 5.69 -6.94
C ASP A 72 -8.32 6.44 -7.18
N GLN A 73 -8.14 6.96 -8.40
CA GLN A 73 -6.91 7.62 -8.85
C GLN A 73 -6.40 8.67 -7.87
N GLU A 74 -7.28 9.53 -7.35
CA GLU A 74 -6.93 10.57 -6.38
C GLU A 74 -6.39 10.00 -5.06
N HIS A 75 -7.02 8.94 -4.53
CA HIS A 75 -6.62 8.28 -3.29
C HIS A 75 -5.33 7.48 -3.47
N TYR A 76 -5.18 6.79 -4.61
CA TYR A 76 -3.96 6.08 -4.96
C TYR A 76 -2.78 7.04 -5.12
N TYR A 77 -2.97 8.17 -5.81
CA TYR A 77 -1.95 9.20 -5.98
C TYR A 77 -1.56 9.80 -4.63
N ALA A 78 -2.53 10.14 -3.78
CA ALA A 78 -2.29 10.66 -2.43
C ALA A 78 -1.49 9.69 -1.56
N LEU A 79 -1.82 8.40 -1.60
CA LEU A 79 -1.07 7.34 -0.89
C LEU A 79 0.37 7.24 -1.39
N GLY A 80 0.57 7.29 -2.71
CA GLY A 80 1.91 7.29 -3.31
C GLY A 80 2.73 8.50 -2.89
N GLN A 81 2.16 9.70 -2.94
CA GLN A 81 2.81 10.94 -2.49
C GLN A 81 3.19 10.88 -1.01
N TRP A 82 2.30 10.34 -0.16
CA TRP A 82 2.59 10.14 1.25
C TRP A 82 3.80 9.23 1.48
N LEU A 83 3.89 8.10 0.77
CA LEU A 83 5.02 7.18 0.90
C LEU A 83 6.32 7.81 0.37
N ILE A 84 6.27 8.52 -0.76
CA ILE A 84 7.40 9.28 -1.31
C ILE A 84 7.96 10.26 -0.26
N GLN A 85 7.10 11.02 0.40
CA GLN A 85 7.49 11.99 1.43
C GLN A 85 8.19 11.37 2.64
N LYS A 86 7.90 10.10 2.95
CA LYS A 86 8.61 9.36 4.00
C LYS A 86 9.95 8.83 3.49
N LEU A 87 9.95 8.15 2.34
CA LEU A 87 11.16 7.54 1.78
C LEU A 87 12.25 8.57 1.47
N THR A 88 11.88 9.77 1.00
CA THR A 88 12.86 10.85 0.72
C THR A 88 13.60 11.36 1.96
N LYS A 89 13.09 11.10 3.16
CA LYS A 89 13.72 11.50 4.43
C LYS A 89 14.66 10.43 4.98
N ILE A 90 14.68 9.25 4.37
CA ILE A 90 15.47 8.11 4.82
C ILE A 90 16.67 7.97 3.87
N PRO A 91 17.91 8.25 4.34
CA PRO A 91 19.10 8.23 3.47
C PRO A 91 19.49 6.83 3.01
N GLU A 92 18.99 5.78 3.69
CA GLU A 92 19.27 4.37 3.40
C GLU A 92 18.40 3.83 2.26
N VAL A 93 17.39 4.57 1.81
CA VAL A 93 16.55 4.18 0.69
C VAL A 93 17.34 4.28 -0.60
N ASP A 94 17.34 3.19 -1.37
CA ASP A 94 17.96 3.17 -2.68
C ASP A 94 17.36 4.25 -3.60
N SER A 95 18.24 5.08 -4.16
CA SER A 95 17.83 6.24 -4.96
C SER A 95 17.22 5.85 -6.31
N ASN A 96 17.59 4.69 -6.86
CA ASN A 96 17.02 4.18 -8.10
C ASN A 96 15.59 3.68 -7.83
N LEU A 97 15.41 2.86 -6.78
CA LEU A 97 14.12 2.37 -6.32
C LEU A 97 13.13 3.52 -6.05
N LEU A 98 13.57 4.55 -5.32
CA LEU A 98 12.76 5.74 -5.06
C LEU A 98 12.43 6.51 -6.34
N GLY A 99 13.40 6.64 -7.25
CA GLY A 99 13.22 7.30 -8.55
C GLY A 99 12.17 6.60 -9.42
N GLU A 100 12.23 5.28 -9.52
CA GLU A 100 11.24 4.48 -10.24
C GLU A 100 9.85 4.61 -9.62
N PHE A 101 9.76 4.57 -8.28
CA PHE A 101 8.51 4.74 -7.58
C PHE A 101 7.87 6.11 -7.84
N VAL A 102 8.65 7.19 -7.71
CA VAL A 102 8.22 8.56 -7.99
C VAL A 102 7.72 8.68 -9.44
N HIS A 103 8.46 8.11 -10.41
CA HIS A 103 8.06 8.12 -11.81
C HIS A 103 6.70 7.44 -12.01
N ASN A 104 6.51 6.25 -11.44
CA ASN A 104 5.28 5.47 -11.60
C ASN A 104 4.05 6.11 -10.93
N ILE A 105 4.22 6.70 -9.75
CA ILE A 105 3.14 7.44 -9.08
C ILE A 105 2.75 8.68 -9.88
N ASN A 106 3.72 9.44 -10.42
CA ASN A 106 3.44 10.63 -11.22
C ASN A 106 2.75 10.34 -12.55
N LYS A 107 2.94 9.15 -13.14
CA LYS A 107 2.15 8.69 -14.30
C LYS A 107 0.69 8.39 -13.99
N SER A 108 0.35 8.27 -12.71
CA SER A 108 -0.99 7.99 -12.23
C SER A 108 -1.72 9.26 -11.76
N LYS A 109 -1.12 10.44 -12.01
CA LYS A 109 -1.74 11.75 -11.79
C LYS A 109 -2.87 12.00 -12.79
#